data_AF-A0A7W0APR9-F1
#
_entry.id   AF-A0A7W0APR9-F1
#
_cell.length_a   1.000
_cell.length_b   1.000
_cell.length_c   1.000
_cell.angle_alpha   90.00
_cell.angle_beta   90.00
_cell.angle_gamma   90.00
#
_symmetry.space_group_name_H-M   'P 1'
#
loop_
_entity.id
_entity.type
_entity.pdbx_description
1 polymer ?
#
loop_
_entity_poly.entity_id
_entity_poly.type
_entity_poly.pdbx_seq_one_letter_code
_entity_poly.pdbx_strand_id
1 'polypeptide(L)' 'MRIAAFGGVYANPHALRAMLEDARARGCERLFNLGDLGGFGAECDAVWPLLTEFGVESIAGNYDIAIGRGDDDCGCG' A
#
# COMPACT_ATOMS: atom_id res chain seq x y z
N MET A 1 -0.85 20.01 10.35
CA MET A 1 -0.79 19.12 9.18
C MET A 1 0.42 18.21 9.27
N ARG A 2 0.20 16.98 9.74
CA ARG A 2 1.21 15.90 9.71
C ARG A 2 0.81 14.85 8.67
N ILE A 3 1.79 14.35 7.92
CA ILE A 3 1.59 13.41 6.81
C ILE A 3 2.40 12.14 7.07
N ALA A 4 1.83 10.97 6.79
CA ALA A 4 2.58 9.73 6.63
C ALA A 4 2.64 9.34 5.15
N ALA A 5 3.83 8.95 4.69
CA ALA A 5 4.05 8.36 3.39
C ALA A 5 4.73 7.00 3.58
N PHE A 6 4.22 5.98 2.89
CA PHE A 6 4.70 4.60 2.94
C PHE A 6 4.53 3.95 1.58
N GLY A 7 5.09 2.77 1.37
CA GLY A 7 4.91 2.01 0.13
C GLY A 7 5.43 0.59 0.32
N GLY A 8 5.33 -0.23 -0.71
CA GLY A 8 5.76 -1.63 -0.61
C GLY A 8 4.89 -2.41 0.36
N VAL A 9 3.57 -2.34 0.16
CA VAL A 9 2.62 -3.13 0.96
C VAL A 9 2.79 -4.62 0.67
N TYR A 10 3.09 -4.97 -0.58
CA TYR A 10 3.40 -6.32 -1.03
C TYR A 10 2.43 -7.39 -0.53
N ALA A 11 1.13 -7.10 -0.57
CA ALA A 11 0.04 -7.95 -0.11
C ALA A 11 0.17 -8.41 1.35
N ASN A 12 0.76 -7.58 2.21
CA ASN A 12 0.87 -7.82 3.66
C ASN A 12 -0.12 -6.95 4.45
N PRO A 13 -1.36 -7.43 4.69
CA PRO A 13 -2.37 -6.65 5.41
C PRO A 13 -2.01 -6.42 6.88
N HIS A 14 -1.23 -7.31 7.50
CA HIS A 14 -0.82 -7.17 8.90
C HIS A 14 0.16 -6.01 9.09
N ALA A 15 1.18 -5.93 8.24
CA ALA A 15 2.15 -4.84 8.26
C ALA A 15 1.47 -3.51 7.92
N LEU A 16 0.57 -3.51 6.92
CA LEU A 16 -0.21 -2.33 6.55
C LEU A 16 -1.03 -1.82 7.73
N ARG A 17 -1.83 -2.68 8.38
CA ARG A 17 -2.64 -2.30 9.54
C ARG A 17 -1.79 -1.68 10.65
N ALA A 18 -0.69 -2.34 11.03
CA ALA A 18 0.20 -1.85 12.07
C ALA A 18 0.79 -0.46 11.73
N MET A 19 1.20 -0.25 10.47
CA MET A 19 1.72 1.03 10.00
C MET A 19 0.65 2.13 10.05
N LEU A 20 -0.57 1.84 9.61
CA LEU A 20 -1.69 2.79 9.58
C LEU A 20 -2.10 3.22 11.00
N GLU A 21 -2.17 2.26 11.92
CA GLU A 21 -2.47 2.51 13.33
C GLU A 21 -1.38 3.37 13.99
N ASP A 22 -0.10 3.07 13.77
CA ASP A 22 1.02 3.88 14.27
C ASP A 22 1.01 5.30 13.69
N ALA A 23 0.73 5.46 12.39
CA ALA A 23 0.62 6.77 11.77
C ALA A 23 -0.49 7.61 12.40
N ARG A 24 -1.68 7.01 12.64
CA ARG A 24 -2.79 7.69 13.31
C ARG A 24 -2.45 8.03 14.77
N ALA A 25 -1.82 7.13 15.51
CA ALA A 25 -1.39 7.38 16.88
C ALA A 25 -0.38 8.55 16.97
N ARG A 26 0.44 8.76 15.94
CA ARG A 26 1.38 9.90 15.83
C ARG A 26 0.74 11.21 15.38
N GLY A 27 -0.58 11.23 15.16
CA GLY A 27 -1.34 12.40 14.75
C GLY A 27 -1.21 12.73 13.26
N CYS A 28 -0.91 11.75 12.39
CA CYS A 28 -0.94 11.97 10.95
C CYS A 28 -2.38 12.18 10.45
N GLU A 29 -2.59 13.30 9.78
CA GLU A 29 -3.89 13.73 9.25
C GLU A 29 -4.14 13.13 7.85
N ARG A 30 -3.08 13.04 7.03
CA ARG A 30 -3.11 12.49 5.67
C ARG A 30 -2.15 11.30 5.55
N LEU A 31 -2.57 10.29 4.79
CA LEU A 31 -1.84 9.05 4.58
C LEU A 31 -1.68 8.83 3.06
N PHE A 32 -0.44 8.64 2.62
CA PHE A 32 -0.13 8.37 1.22
C PHE A 32 0.60 7.04 1.07
N ASN A 33 0.12 6.22 0.14
CA ASN A 33 0.78 5.01 -0.29
C ASN A 33 1.48 5.25 -1.64
N LEU A 34 2.74 4.87 -1.71
CA LEU A 34 3.63 5.06 -2.85
C LEU A 34 3.58 3.90 -3.85
N GLY A 35 2.74 2.90 -3.59
CA GLY A 35 2.46 1.80 -4.51
C GLY A 35 2.98 0.45 -4.03
N ASP A 36 2.98 -0.50 -4.96
CA ASP A 36 3.31 -1.92 -4.78
C ASP A 36 2.37 -2.57 -3.76
N LEU A 37 1.08 -2.57 -4.11
CA LEU A 37 -0.01 -3.12 -3.30
C LEU A 37 0.00 -4.64 -3.31
N GLY A 38 0.22 -5.21 -4.49
CA GLY A 38 0.32 -6.65 -4.71
C GLY A 38 1.75 -7.16 -4.62
N GLY A 39 1.94 -8.45 -4.88
CA GLY A 39 3.27 -9.07 -4.89
C GLY A 39 3.26 -10.42 -4.21
N PHE A 40 4.20 -10.60 -3.29
CA PHE A 40 4.55 -11.87 -2.68
C PHE A 40 3.62 -12.33 -1.55
N GLY A 41 2.85 -11.42 -0.95
CA GLY A 41 1.96 -11.74 0.16
C GLY A 41 0.73 -12.55 -0.26
N ALA A 42 0.23 -13.38 0.67
CA ALA A 42 -0.86 -14.32 0.39
C ALA A 42 -2.27 -13.69 0.36
N GLU A 43 -2.42 -12.46 0.86
CA GLU A 43 -3.73 -11.86 1.17
C GLU A 43 -3.93 -10.51 0.45
N CYS A 44 -3.77 -10.49 -0.87
CA CYS A 44 -3.96 -9.29 -1.70
C CYS A 44 -5.31 -8.60 -1.44
N ASP A 45 -6.39 -9.39 -1.32
CA ASP A 45 -7.75 -8.88 -1.16
C ASP A 45 -7.96 -8.13 0.16
N ALA A 46 -7.14 -8.39 1.18
CA ALA A 46 -7.23 -7.75 2.49
C ALA A 46 -6.58 -6.35 2.51
N VAL A 47 -5.81 -5.97 1.49
CA VAL A 47 -5.15 -4.65 1.40
C VAL A 47 -6.17 -3.56 1.09
N TRP A 48 -7.06 -3.79 0.12
CA TRP A 48 -7.99 -2.77 -0.36
C TRP A 48 -8.96 -2.24 0.73
N PRO A 49 -9.57 -3.09 1.57
CA PRO A 49 -10.38 -2.62 2.69
C PRO A 49 -9.62 -1.70 3.65
N LEU A 50 -8.36 -2.02 3.97
CA LEU A 50 -7.53 -1.21 4.88
C LEU A 50 -7.24 0.18 4.32
N LEU A 51 -6.87 0.27 3.05
CA LEU A 51 -6.61 1.56 2.39
C LEU A 51 -7.85 2.45 2.40
N THR A 52 -9.01 1.85 2.12
CA THR A 52 -10.30 2.56 2.09
C THR A 52 -10.73 2.99 3.50
N GLU A 53 -10.65 2.08 4.48
CA GLU A 53 -11.02 2.33 5.89
C GLU A 53 -10.21 3.50 6.48
N PHE A 54 -8.91 3.56 6.20
CA PHE A 54 -8.04 4.60 6.75
C PHE A 54 -7.97 5.88 5.90
N GLY A 55 -8.65 5.91 4.74
CA GLY A 55 -8.65 7.05 3.82
C GLY A 55 -7.27 7.34 3.22
N VAL A 56 -6.58 6.29 2.75
CA VAL A 56 -5.25 6.38 2.15
C VAL A 56 -5.35 6.77 0.67
N GLU A 57 -4.58 7.78 0.27
CA GLU A 57 -4.41 8.15 -1.14
C GLU A 57 -3.22 7.37 -1.72
N SER A 58 -3.41 6.67 -2.83
CA SER A 58 -2.37 5.81 -3.42
C SER A 58 -1.94 6.27 -4.80
N ILE A 59 -0.65 6.12 -5.11
CA ILE A 59 -0.15 6.08 -6.49
C ILE A 59 0.20 4.63 -6.86
N ALA A 60 0.27 4.34 -8.16
CA ALA A 60 0.65 3.02 -8.64
C ALA A 60 2.18 2.85 -8.64
N GLY A 61 2.66 1.79 -8.01
CA GLY A 61 4.05 1.34 -8.09
C GLY A 61 4.32 0.58 -9.39
N ASN A 62 5.58 0.19 -9.62
CA ASN A 62 5.92 -0.57 -10.82
C ASN A 62 5.23 -1.94 -10.86
N TYR A 63 5.03 -2.58 -9.71
CA TYR A 63 4.29 -3.84 -9.63
C TYR A 63 2.82 -3.65 -10.04
N ASP A 64 2.17 -2.62 -9.50
CA ASP A 64 0.77 -2.33 -9.81
C ASP A 64 0.57 -2.00 -11.30
N ILE A 65 1.53 -1.26 -11.88
CA ILE A 65 1.53 -0.92 -13.31
C ILE A 65 1.70 -2.17 -14.18
N ALA A 66 2.64 -3.04 -13.84
CA ALA A 66 2.91 -4.27 -14.58
C ALA A 66 1.68 -5.19 -14.61
N ILE A 67 1.03 -5.39 -13.45
CA ILE A 67 -0.24 -6.12 -13.36
C ILE A 67 -1.33 -5.45 -14.20
N GLY A 68 -1.47 -4.12 -14.09
CA GLY A 68 -2.47 -3.37 -14.84
C GLY A 68 -2.26 -3.42 -16.36
N ARG A 69 -1.04 -3.66 -16.83
CA ARG A 69 -0.69 -3.80 -18.25
C ARG A 69 -0.67 -5.25 -18.73
N GLY A 70 -0.61 -6.22 -17.82
CA GLY A 70 -0.40 -7.62 -18.15
C GLY A 70 1.05 -7.91 -18.59
N ASP A 71 2.01 -7.17 -18.04
CA ASP A 71 3.44 -7.40 -18.31
C ASP A 71 3.90 -8.71 -17.63
N ASP A 72 4.84 -9.41 -18.25
CA ASP A 72 5.39 -10.68 -17.71
C ASP A 72 6.28 -10.47 -16.46
N ASP A 73 6.74 -9.24 -16.22
CA ASP A 73 7.62 -8.86 -15.11
C ASP A 73 7.37 -7.39 -14.68
N CYS A 74 7.55 -7.12 -13.39
CA CYS A 74 7.52 -5.78 -12.81
C CYS A 74 8.83 -5.01 -12.96
N GLY A 75 9.90 -5.63 -13.49
CA GLY A 75 11.23 -5.03 -13.61
C GLY A 75 11.93 -4.90 -12.25
N CYS A 76 11.53 -5.73 -11.28
CA CYS A 76 12.03 -5.70 -9.92
C CYS A 76 13.39 -6.42 -9.75
N GLY A 77 13.85 -7.14 -10.78
CA GLY A 77 15.14 -7.85 -10.81
C GLY A 77 15.01 -9.35 -11.02
#